data_AF-A0A0K9XLK3-F1
#
_entry.id   AF-A0A0K9XLK3-F1
#
_cell.length_a   1.000
_cell.length_b   1.000
_cell.length_c   1.000
_cell.angle_alpha   90.00
_cell.angle_beta   90.00
_cell.angle_gamma   90.00
#
_symmetry.space_group_name_H-M   'P 1'
#
loop_
_entity.id
_entity.type
_entity.pdbx_description
1 polymer ?
#
loop_
_entity_poly.entity_id
_entity_poly.type
_entity_poly.pdbx_seq_one_letter_code
_entity_poly.pdbx_strand_id
1 'polypeptide(L)'
;MSWAGPPGAGADTGAGPVPSYAALGDSFSSGVGAHVYDPSSGSCLRSPRAYGPRWAAAHHVADFRFPACGGATTRDLLTRQLPALRPDTALVTFTVGGNDVEYVRVMQACSIGSSADCAAEADRAERAMDEVLPARLDALYAAVARRVPHARVIVLGYPDLFGADPCLIPAPPRARRMDAAVDHLDAVLADRTRAAGFTYRDARGRFAGHGACSRDPWINGVRLALRESYHPNEEGYAAYASLLP
;
A
#
# COMPACT_ATOMS: atom_id res chain seq x y z
N MET A 1 17.87 59.06 -2.14
CA MET A 1 16.71 58.16 -1.93
C MET A 1 16.96 56.91 -2.76
N SER A 2 17.62 55.89 -2.20
CA SER A 2 17.81 54.60 -2.89
C SER A 2 16.90 53.55 -2.24
N TRP A 3 15.95 53.04 -3.02
CA TRP A 3 15.15 51.88 -2.63
C TRP A 3 15.98 50.61 -2.85
N ALA A 4 16.30 49.89 -1.78
CA ALA A 4 16.82 48.54 -1.85
C ALA A 4 15.64 47.58 -2.09
N GLY A 5 15.68 46.82 -3.18
CA GLY A 5 14.71 45.75 -3.44
C GLY A 5 14.89 44.57 -2.46
N PRO A 6 13.84 43.79 -2.18
CA PRO A 6 13.94 42.64 -1.29
C PRO A 6 14.84 41.56 -1.90
N PRO A 7 15.56 40.78 -1.07
CA PRO A 7 16.32 39.63 -1.57
C PRO A 7 15.35 38.60 -2.15
N GLY A 8 15.67 38.14 -3.37
CA GLY A 8 14.90 37.12 -4.07
C GLY A 8 14.78 35.85 -3.24
N ALA A 9 13.58 35.27 -3.22
CA ALA A 9 13.34 33.94 -2.69
C ALA A 9 14.26 32.95 -3.41
N GLY A 10 15.15 32.31 -2.63
CA GLY A 10 15.93 31.19 -3.12
C GLY A 10 14.97 30.09 -3.59
N ALA A 11 15.15 29.64 -4.82
CA ALA A 11 14.56 28.40 -5.29
C ALA A 11 15.05 27.28 -4.37
N ASP A 12 14.11 26.56 -3.77
CA ASP A 12 14.38 25.33 -3.02
C ASP A 12 14.89 24.28 -4.02
N THR A 13 16.21 24.21 -4.17
CA THR A 13 16.87 23.20 -4.98
C THR A 13 16.81 21.88 -4.21
N GLY A 14 15.84 21.06 -4.60
CA GLY A 14 15.80 19.59 -4.51
C GLY A 14 16.53 18.96 -3.32
N ALA A 15 15.75 18.35 -2.42
CA ALA A 15 16.26 17.41 -1.43
C ALA A 15 17.34 16.52 -2.06
N GLY A 16 18.54 16.52 -1.49
CA GLY A 16 19.66 15.72 -1.97
C GLY A 16 19.31 14.22 -2.05
N PRO A 17 20.17 13.40 -2.68
CA PRO A 17 19.92 11.97 -2.86
C PRO A 17 19.46 11.33 -1.54
N VAL A 18 18.33 10.61 -1.55
CA VAL A 18 17.92 9.86 -0.37
C VAL A 18 18.93 8.72 -0.17
N PRO A 19 19.71 8.73 0.92
CA PRO A 19 20.88 7.87 1.01
C PRO A 19 20.51 6.39 1.10
N SER A 20 19.36 6.07 1.69
CA SER A 20 18.88 4.70 1.87
C SER A 20 17.35 4.64 1.96
N TYR A 21 16.76 3.70 1.24
CA TYR A 21 15.32 3.48 1.20
C TYR A 21 14.99 1.99 1.24
N ALA A 22 13.99 1.61 2.01
CA ALA A 22 13.43 0.27 1.98
C ALA A 22 11.91 0.24 1.75
N ALA A 23 11.49 -0.58 0.79
CA ALA A 23 10.09 -0.89 0.54
C ALA A 23 9.75 -2.29 1.09
N LEU A 24 9.07 -2.32 2.24
CA LEU A 24 8.51 -3.53 2.83
C LEU A 24 7.04 -3.63 2.42
N GLY A 25 6.37 -4.68 2.85
CA GLY A 25 4.92 -4.80 2.77
C GLY A 25 4.44 -6.04 2.06
N ASP A 26 3.17 -6.02 1.75
CA ASP A 26 2.46 -7.10 1.07
C ASP A 26 2.44 -6.94 -0.46
N SER A 27 1.43 -7.48 -1.12
CA SER A 27 1.29 -7.47 -2.57
C SER A 27 1.12 -6.06 -3.16
N PHE A 28 0.50 -5.14 -2.42
CA PHE A 28 0.38 -3.72 -2.83
C PHE A 28 1.70 -2.98 -2.70
N SER A 29 2.69 -3.55 -2.01
CA SER A 29 4.07 -3.06 -2.00
C SER A 29 4.97 -3.82 -2.98
N SER A 30 4.77 -5.13 -3.14
CA SER A 30 5.63 -5.97 -3.98
C SER A 30 5.44 -5.72 -5.47
N GLY A 31 4.26 -5.25 -5.91
CA GLY A 31 4.00 -5.01 -7.33
C GLY A 31 3.10 -6.03 -8.01
N VAL A 32 2.37 -6.86 -7.25
CA VAL A 32 1.41 -7.79 -7.83
C VAL A 32 0.40 -7.02 -8.69
N GLY A 33 0.17 -7.46 -9.92
CA GLY A 33 -0.71 -6.79 -10.87
C GLY A 33 -0.03 -5.74 -11.75
N ALA A 34 1.21 -5.34 -11.47
CA ALA A 34 2.00 -4.46 -12.35
C ALA A 34 2.56 -5.18 -13.60
N HIS A 35 2.42 -6.51 -13.62
CA HIS A 35 3.10 -7.42 -14.52
C HIS A 35 4.64 -7.30 -14.42
N VAL A 36 5.36 -8.22 -15.08
CA VAL A 36 6.84 -8.34 -15.03
C VAL A 36 7.34 -8.53 -13.61
N TYR A 37 7.67 -9.77 -13.24
CA TYR A 37 8.19 -10.09 -11.91
C TYR A 37 9.64 -10.51 -11.99
N ASP A 38 10.42 -10.12 -10.98
CA ASP A 38 11.74 -10.69 -10.73
C ASP A 38 11.60 -12.20 -10.44
N PRO A 39 12.14 -13.09 -11.29
CA PRO A 39 12.02 -14.53 -11.09
C PRO A 39 12.62 -15.00 -9.77
N SER A 40 13.66 -14.30 -9.27
CA SER A 40 14.31 -14.63 -8.00
C SER A 40 13.42 -14.31 -6.78
N SER A 41 12.36 -13.51 -6.96
CA SER A 41 11.38 -13.23 -5.92
C SER A 41 10.39 -14.37 -5.69
N GLY A 42 10.30 -15.35 -6.59
CA GLY A 42 9.42 -16.51 -6.46
C GLY A 42 7.97 -16.09 -6.16
N SER A 43 7.41 -16.64 -5.08
CA SER A 43 6.02 -16.35 -4.66
C SER A 43 5.81 -14.94 -4.11
N CYS A 44 6.88 -14.17 -3.86
CA CYS A 44 6.76 -12.78 -3.42
C CYS A 44 6.31 -11.84 -4.53
N LEU A 45 6.43 -12.23 -5.80
CA LEU A 45 5.96 -11.46 -6.96
C LEU A 45 6.42 -10.00 -6.89
N ARG A 46 7.73 -9.79 -6.75
CA ARG A 46 8.31 -8.45 -6.76
C ARG A 46 8.44 -7.95 -8.19
N SER A 47 7.79 -6.84 -8.50
CA SER A 47 7.88 -6.19 -9.80
C SER A 47 8.79 -4.95 -9.72
N PRO A 48 9.69 -4.72 -10.70
CA PRO A 48 10.38 -3.43 -10.82
C PRO A 48 9.42 -2.27 -11.14
N ARG A 49 8.15 -2.57 -11.46
CA ARG A 49 7.09 -1.59 -11.69
C ARG A 49 6.28 -1.29 -10.43
N ALA A 50 6.60 -1.90 -9.28
CA ALA A 50 6.01 -1.51 -8.01
C ALA A 50 6.40 -0.07 -7.61
N TYR A 51 5.65 0.53 -6.68
CA TYR A 51 5.86 1.93 -6.32
C TYR A 51 7.27 2.19 -5.73
N GLY A 52 7.79 1.25 -4.94
CA GLY A 52 9.09 1.39 -4.28
C GLY A 52 10.26 1.46 -5.27
N PRO A 53 10.45 0.44 -6.12
CA PRO A 53 11.47 0.48 -7.17
C PRO A 53 11.34 1.69 -8.11
N ARG A 54 10.11 2.09 -8.49
CA ARG A 54 9.86 3.29 -9.30
C ARG A 54 10.38 4.55 -8.63
N TRP A 55 10.00 4.77 -7.38
CA TRP A 55 10.44 5.93 -6.62
C TRP A 55 11.96 5.90 -6.37
N ALA A 56 12.51 4.74 -6.01
CA ALA A 56 13.95 4.58 -5.79
C ALA A 56 14.78 4.94 -7.03
N ALA A 57 14.34 4.52 -8.21
CA ALA A 57 14.98 4.82 -9.48
C ALA A 57 14.87 6.31 -9.84
N ALA A 58 13.69 6.91 -9.69
CA ALA A 58 13.44 8.32 -10.01
C ALA A 58 14.21 9.30 -9.10
N HIS A 59 14.49 8.90 -7.86
CA HIS A 59 15.18 9.71 -6.86
C HIS A 59 16.66 9.32 -6.65
N HIS A 60 17.21 8.46 -7.51
CA HIS A 60 18.61 8.02 -7.47
C HIS A 60 19.05 7.53 -6.07
N VAL A 61 18.22 6.71 -5.42
CA VAL A 61 18.53 6.16 -4.09
C VAL A 61 19.80 5.31 -4.16
N ALA A 62 20.77 5.57 -3.27
CA ALA A 62 22.05 4.88 -3.27
C ALA A 62 21.98 3.44 -2.71
N ASP A 63 21.26 3.22 -1.59
CA ASP A 63 21.00 1.87 -1.03
C ASP A 63 19.50 1.60 -0.99
N PHE A 64 18.99 0.87 -1.98
CA PHE A 64 17.60 0.45 -2.04
C PHE A 64 17.42 -1.02 -1.63
N ARG A 65 16.50 -1.27 -0.69
CA ARG A 65 16.12 -2.62 -0.25
C ARG A 65 14.65 -2.89 -0.55
N PHE A 66 14.37 -4.02 -1.19
CA PHE A 66 13.00 -4.37 -1.56
C PHE A 66 12.58 -5.76 -1.04
N PRO A 67 12.38 -5.92 0.28
CA PRO A 67 11.94 -7.20 0.86
C PRO A 67 10.42 -7.45 0.80
N ALA A 68 9.62 -6.54 0.21
CA ALA A 68 8.17 -6.72 0.08
C ALA A 68 7.81 -8.08 -0.56
N CYS A 69 6.68 -8.64 -0.14
CA CYS A 69 6.29 -9.98 -0.56
C CYS A 69 4.76 -10.13 -0.63
N GLY A 70 4.25 -10.57 -1.79
CA GLY A 70 2.85 -10.88 -1.97
C GLY A 70 2.31 -11.84 -0.89
N GLY A 71 1.16 -11.48 -0.31
CA GLY A 71 0.52 -12.26 0.76
C GLY A 71 1.11 -12.06 2.15
N ALA A 72 2.07 -11.16 2.34
CA ALA A 72 2.66 -10.92 3.66
C ALA A 72 1.65 -10.34 4.67
N THR A 73 1.71 -10.86 5.90
CA THR A 73 1.02 -10.34 7.08
C THR A 73 1.96 -9.47 7.92
N THR A 74 1.43 -8.78 8.94
CA THR A 74 2.25 -8.07 9.95
C THR A 74 3.34 -8.96 10.56
N ARG A 75 3.04 -10.25 10.79
CA ARG A 75 4.00 -11.25 11.27
C ARG A 75 5.13 -11.50 10.27
N ASP A 76 4.82 -11.57 8.98
CA ASP A 76 5.84 -11.77 7.94
C ASP A 76 6.75 -10.55 7.83
N LEU A 77 6.19 -9.34 7.93
CA LEU A 77 6.99 -8.11 7.96
C LEU A 77 7.97 -8.15 9.15
N LEU A 78 7.46 -8.46 10.35
CA LEU A 78 8.25 -8.58 11.57
C LEU A 78 9.40 -9.58 11.45
N THR A 79 9.10 -10.77 10.92
CA THR A 79 10.03 -11.92 11.01
C THR A 79 10.91 -12.11 9.77
N ARG A 80 10.49 -11.61 8.61
CA ARG A 80 11.18 -11.87 7.32
C ARG A 80 11.66 -10.62 6.63
N GLN A 81 10.96 -9.50 6.76
CA GLN A 81 11.30 -8.27 6.02
C GLN A 81 12.11 -7.28 6.86
N LEU A 82 11.75 -7.11 8.14
CA LEU A 82 12.42 -6.21 9.06
C LEU A 82 13.92 -6.53 9.30
N PRO A 83 14.35 -7.81 9.32
CA PRO A 83 15.77 -8.14 9.41
C PRO A 83 16.62 -7.57 8.27
N ALA A 84 16.02 -7.37 7.08
CA ALA A 84 16.71 -6.86 5.90
C ALA A 84 16.99 -5.34 5.95
N LEU A 85 16.37 -4.61 6.88
CA LEU A 85 16.65 -3.18 7.06
C LEU A 85 18.02 -2.96 7.70
N ARG A 86 18.60 -1.78 7.52
CA ARG A 86 19.77 -1.36 8.28
C ARG A 86 19.37 -0.25 9.27
N PRO A 87 20.04 -0.08 10.43
CA PRO A 87 19.66 0.98 11.38
C PRO A 87 19.75 2.40 10.81
N ASP A 88 20.58 2.60 9.79
CA ASP A 88 20.80 3.83 9.04
C ASP A 88 19.87 3.99 7.81
N THR A 89 18.83 3.17 7.69
CA THR A 89 17.80 3.36 6.64
C THR A 89 17.11 4.70 6.85
N ALA A 90 17.06 5.57 5.83
CA ALA A 90 16.50 6.92 5.95
C ALA A 90 15.01 6.99 5.63
N LEU A 91 14.53 6.17 4.69
CA LEU A 91 13.12 6.07 4.31
C LEU A 91 12.64 4.62 4.39
N VAL A 92 11.48 4.41 4.99
CA VAL A 92 10.79 3.11 5.00
C VAL A 92 9.35 3.31 4.57
N THR A 93 8.89 2.52 3.61
CA THR A 93 7.48 2.54 3.17
C THR A 93 6.90 1.13 3.17
N PHE A 94 5.62 0.97 3.49
CA PHE A 94 4.94 -0.31 3.30
C PHE A 94 3.41 -0.20 3.33
N THR A 95 2.76 -1.19 2.69
CA THR A 95 1.36 -1.60 2.90
C THR A 95 1.34 -2.91 3.70
N VAL A 96 0.41 -3.06 4.64
CA VAL A 96 0.19 -4.30 5.39
C VAL A 96 -1.21 -4.33 6.00
N GLY A 97 -1.68 -5.48 6.47
CA GLY A 97 -2.91 -5.63 7.26
C GLY A 97 -4.05 -6.30 6.51
N GLY A 98 -4.14 -6.14 5.18
CA GLY A 98 -5.20 -6.79 4.39
C GLY A 98 -5.16 -8.33 4.49
N ASN A 99 -3.96 -8.91 4.49
CA ASN A 99 -3.78 -10.36 4.66
C ASN A 99 -4.05 -10.83 6.11
N ASP A 100 -3.80 -9.98 7.12
CA ASP A 100 -4.02 -10.30 8.53
C ASP A 100 -5.49 -10.54 8.86
N VAL A 101 -6.38 -9.83 8.14
CA VAL A 101 -7.84 -9.91 8.25
C VAL A 101 -8.45 -10.75 7.13
N GLU A 102 -7.59 -11.45 6.36
CA GLU A 102 -7.97 -12.35 5.27
C GLU A 102 -8.91 -11.67 4.24
N TYR A 103 -8.61 -10.43 3.85
CA TYR A 103 -9.42 -9.63 2.91
C TYR A 103 -9.66 -10.35 1.57
N VAL A 104 -8.75 -11.23 1.15
CA VAL A 104 -8.92 -12.10 -0.03
C VAL A 104 -10.21 -12.94 0.03
N ARG A 105 -10.68 -13.33 1.23
CA ARG A 105 -11.96 -14.04 1.38
C ARG A 105 -13.15 -13.14 1.10
N VAL A 106 -13.11 -11.88 1.55
CA VAL A 106 -14.12 -10.87 1.22
C VAL A 106 -14.19 -10.70 -0.29
N MET A 107 -13.05 -10.50 -0.93
CA MET A 107 -12.91 -10.37 -2.37
C MET A 107 -13.51 -11.57 -3.13
N GLN A 108 -13.22 -12.80 -2.69
CA GLN A 108 -13.77 -14.01 -3.29
C GLN A 108 -15.29 -14.11 -3.11
N ALA A 109 -15.78 -13.98 -1.87
CA ALA A 109 -17.21 -14.07 -1.57
C ALA A 109 -18.02 -12.99 -2.29
N CYS A 110 -17.51 -11.77 -2.33
CA CYS A 110 -18.18 -10.67 -3.02
C CYS A 110 -18.12 -10.79 -4.55
N SER A 111 -17.08 -11.41 -5.13
CA SER A 111 -16.99 -11.61 -6.59
C SER A 111 -17.87 -12.75 -7.09
N ILE A 112 -17.84 -13.91 -6.42
CA ILE A 112 -18.44 -15.15 -6.95
C ILE A 112 -19.50 -15.79 -6.03
N GLY A 113 -19.61 -15.36 -4.77
CA GLY A 113 -20.59 -15.87 -3.82
C GLY A 113 -21.95 -15.17 -3.91
N SER A 114 -22.82 -15.40 -2.93
CA SER A 114 -24.08 -14.67 -2.76
C SER A 114 -23.86 -13.31 -2.09
N SER A 115 -24.88 -12.45 -2.08
CA SER A 115 -24.85 -11.21 -1.28
C SER A 115 -24.72 -11.48 0.22
N ALA A 116 -25.28 -12.60 0.71
CA ALA A 116 -25.17 -13.00 2.11
C ALA A 116 -23.73 -13.43 2.44
N ASP A 117 -23.09 -14.21 1.58
CA ASP A 117 -21.69 -14.64 1.77
C ASP A 117 -20.74 -13.43 1.78
N CYS A 118 -20.96 -12.50 0.83
CA CYS A 118 -20.19 -11.25 0.75
C CYS A 118 -20.30 -10.44 2.05
N ALA A 119 -21.53 -10.25 2.56
CA ALA A 119 -21.75 -9.53 3.81
C ALA A 119 -21.09 -10.26 4.99
N ALA A 120 -21.27 -11.58 5.12
CA ALA A 120 -20.73 -12.35 6.22
C ALA A 120 -19.20 -12.32 6.29
N GLU A 121 -18.52 -12.49 5.15
CA GLU A 121 -17.05 -12.44 5.10
C GLU A 121 -16.51 -11.04 5.37
N ALA A 122 -17.21 -10.01 4.89
CA ALA A 122 -16.82 -8.62 5.13
C ALA A 122 -17.02 -8.22 6.60
N ASP A 123 -18.13 -8.60 7.23
CA ASP A 123 -18.38 -8.37 8.66
C ASP A 123 -17.35 -9.10 9.53
N ARG A 124 -16.93 -10.31 9.11
CA ARG A 124 -15.86 -11.07 9.77
C ARG A 124 -14.52 -10.34 9.67
N ALA A 125 -14.20 -9.82 8.48
CA ALA A 125 -12.96 -9.08 8.28
C ALA A 125 -12.95 -7.79 9.11
N GLU A 126 -14.05 -7.04 9.16
CA GLU A 126 -14.18 -5.83 9.97
C GLU A 126 -14.02 -6.12 11.47
N ARG A 127 -14.62 -7.19 11.99
CA ARG A 127 -14.35 -7.62 13.37
C ARG A 127 -12.87 -7.90 13.62
N ALA A 128 -12.18 -8.55 12.67
CA ALA A 128 -10.73 -8.77 12.80
C ALA A 128 -9.92 -7.47 12.70
N MET A 129 -10.37 -6.48 11.91
CA MET A 129 -9.78 -5.15 11.84
C MET A 129 -9.92 -4.40 13.16
N ASP A 130 -11.03 -4.59 13.90
CA ASP A 130 -11.27 -3.94 15.18
C ASP A 130 -10.57 -4.66 16.36
N GLU A 131 -10.68 -5.99 16.40
CA GLU A 131 -10.31 -6.77 17.59
C GLU A 131 -8.86 -7.27 17.56
N VAL A 132 -8.29 -7.49 16.37
CA VAL A 132 -7.02 -8.22 16.22
C VAL A 132 -5.94 -7.34 15.59
N LEU A 133 -6.28 -6.65 14.50
CA LEU A 133 -5.31 -5.89 13.71
C LEU A 133 -4.60 -4.78 14.51
N PRO A 134 -5.24 -4.01 15.42
CA PRO A 134 -4.59 -2.90 16.11
C PRO A 134 -3.37 -3.34 16.92
N ALA A 135 -3.50 -4.40 17.70
CA ALA A 135 -2.41 -4.92 18.52
C ALA A 135 -1.25 -5.48 17.66
N ARG A 136 -1.55 -6.06 16.50
CA ARG A 136 -0.53 -6.54 15.56
C ARG A 136 0.24 -5.39 14.89
N LEU A 137 -0.48 -4.34 14.49
CA LEU A 137 0.12 -3.13 13.93
C LEU A 137 1.02 -2.45 14.96
N ASP A 138 0.58 -2.32 16.21
CA ASP A 138 1.38 -1.73 17.29
C ASP A 138 2.68 -2.50 17.52
N ALA A 139 2.61 -3.83 17.56
CA ALA A 139 3.79 -4.68 17.72
C ALA A 139 4.77 -4.52 16.55
N LEU A 140 4.25 -4.49 15.32
CA LEU A 140 5.04 -4.22 14.11
C LEU A 140 5.68 -2.83 14.16
N TYR A 141 4.92 -1.79 14.45
CA TYR A 141 5.39 -0.41 14.41
C TYR A 141 6.43 -0.14 15.50
N ALA A 142 6.24 -0.67 16.70
CA ALA A 142 7.25 -0.61 17.75
C ALA A 142 8.56 -1.31 17.34
N ALA A 143 8.48 -2.45 16.64
CA ALA A 143 9.67 -3.13 16.13
C ALA A 143 10.35 -2.35 15.00
N VAL A 144 9.59 -1.74 14.09
CA VAL A 144 10.11 -0.86 13.04
C VAL A 144 10.85 0.32 13.67
N ALA A 145 10.22 1.03 14.63
CA ALA A 145 10.84 2.17 15.32
C ALA A 145 12.17 1.80 16.00
N ARG A 146 12.26 0.61 16.61
CA ARG A 146 13.53 0.11 17.17
C ARG A 146 14.57 -0.25 16.12
N ARG A 147 14.14 -0.81 14.98
CA ARG A 147 15.04 -1.26 13.91
C ARG A 147 15.67 -0.10 13.15
N VAL A 148 14.90 0.96 12.95
CA VAL A 148 15.24 2.13 12.13
C VAL A 148 14.89 3.45 12.86
N PRO A 149 15.57 3.77 13.97
CA PRO A 149 15.16 4.87 14.87
C PRO A 149 15.22 6.27 14.25
N HIS A 150 15.89 6.43 13.10
CA HIS A 150 16.02 7.70 12.39
C HIS A 150 15.28 7.72 11.04
N ALA A 151 14.62 6.62 10.66
CA ALA A 151 13.89 6.57 9.40
C ALA A 151 12.63 7.42 9.44
N ARG A 152 12.34 8.09 8.33
CA ARG A 152 10.99 8.50 8.01
C ARG A 152 10.20 7.25 7.60
N VAL A 153 9.20 6.87 8.40
CA VAL A 153 8.36 5.71 8.13
C VAL A 153 7.01 6.16 7.57
N ILE A 154 6.63 5.61 6.42
CA ILE A 154 5.38 5.90 5.72
C ILE A 154 4.58 4.60 5.57
N VAL A 155 3.39 4.56 6.16
CA VAL A 155 2.42 3.50 5.94
C VAL A 155 1.44 3.98 4.88
N LEU A 156 1.28 3.21 3.80
CA LEU A 156 0.32 3.52 2.75
C LEU A 156 -0.97 2.73 2.98
N GLY A 157 -2.11 3.39 2.75
CA GLY A 157 -3.42 2.76 2.70
C GLY A 157 -3.69 2.02 1.39
N TYR A 158 -4.88 1.45 1.27
CA TYR A 158 -5.36 0.77 0.08
C TYR A 158 -6.39 1.64 -0.65
N PRO A 159 -6.38 1.72 -1.99
CA PRO A 159 -7.40 2.44 -2.73
C PRO A 159 -8.73 1.67 -2.72
N ASP A 160 -9.81 2.40 -2.97
CA ASP A 160 -11.08 1.78 -3.35
C ASP A 160 -10.87 0.96 -4.63
N LEU A 161 -11.43 -0.25 -4.65
CA LEU A 161 -11.23 -1.18 -5.74
C LEU A 161 -12.15 -0.84 -6.91
N PHE A 162 -13.32 -0.26 -6.65
CA PHE A 162 -14.34 0.01 -7.65
C PHE A 162 -14.73 1.49 -7.73
N GLY A 163 -14.85 2.16 -6.57
CA GLY A 163 -15.29 3.55 -6.50
C GLY A 163 -16.74 3.70 -6.98
N ALA A 164 -17.04 4.79 -7.67
CA ALA A 164 -18.40 5.11 -8.11
C ALA A 164 -18.86 4.35 -9.37
N ASP A 165 -17.94 3.78 -10.15
CA ASP A 165 -18.25 3.14 -11.42
C ASP A 165 -18.86 1.74 -11.22
N PRO A 166 -19.97 1.41 -11.90
CA PRO A 166 -20.62 0.12 -11.73
C PRO A 166 -19.81 -1.01 -12.38
N CYS A 167 -19.71 -2.13 -11.67
CA CYS A 167 -19.12 -3.37 -12.16
C CYS A 167 -20.16 -4.44 -12.45
N LEU A 168 -19.87 -5.30 -13.42
CA LEU A 168 -20.61 -6.56 -13.61
C LEU A 168 -20.23 -7.57 -12.52
N ILE A 169 -18.94 -7.69 -12.23
CA ILE A 169 -18.39 -8.58 -11.22
C ILE A 169 -17.40 -7.77 -10.37
N PRO A 170 -17.65 -7.61 -9.06
CA PRO A 170 -18.89 -7.93 -8.36
C PRO A 170 -20.02 -6.96 -8.74
N ALA A 171 -21.27 -7.37 -8.59
CA ALA A 171 -22.42 -6.48 -8.81
C ALA A 171 -22.37 -5.27 -7.84
N PRO A 172 -22.95 -4.10 -8.18
CA PRO A 172 -22.70 -2.85 -7.47
C PRO A 172 -22.88 -2.88 -5.93
N PRO A 173 -23.90 -3.54 -5.34
CA PRO A 173 -24.00 -3.63 -3.88
C PRO A 173 -22.83 -4.37 -3.23
N ARG A 174 -22.30 -5.41 -3.89
CA ARG A 174 -21.14 -6.18 -3.40
C ARG A 174 -19.83 -5.44 -3.64
N ALA A 175 -19.71 -4.71 -4.76
CA ALA A 175 -18.59 -3.79 -5.01
C ALA A 175 -18.45 -2.76 -3.87
N ARG A 176 -19.56 -2.08 -3.54
CA ARG A 176 -19.59 -1.12 -2.42
C ARG A 176 -19.28 -1.76 -1.08
N ARG A 177 -19.66 -3.02 -0.85
CA ARG A 177 -19.34 -3.75 0.38
C ARG A 177 -17.85 -4.02 0.52
N MET A 178 -17.17 -4.30 -0.59
CA MET A 178 -15.71 -4.45 -0.63
C MET A 178 -15.04 -3.11 -0.32
N ASP A 179 -15.42 -2.03 -1.01
CA ASP A 179 -14.84 -0.71 -0.79
C ASP A 179 -15.08 -0.22 0.66
N ALA A 180 -16.26 -0.44 1.24
CA ALA A 180 -16.52 -0.12 2.65
C ALA A 180 -15.61 -0.89 3.63
N ALA A 181 -15.27 -2.15 3.33
CA ALA A 181 -14.30 -2.90 4.13
C ALA A 181 -12.85 -2.38 3.94
N VAL A 182 -12.50 -1.83 2.77
CA VAL A 182 -11.24 -1.10 2.57
C VAL A 182 -11.23 0.17 3.42
N ASP A 183 -12.31 0.95 3.38
CA ASP A 183 -12.44 2.18 4.17
C ASP A 183 -12.23 1.93 5.66
N HIS A 184 -12.80 0.84 6.19
CA HIS A 184 -12.64 0.43 7.58
C HIS A 184 -11.20 0.02 7.91
N LEU A 185 -10.57 -0.77 7.05
CA LEU A 185 -9.16 -1.15 7.18
C LEU A 185 -8.25 0.08 7.21
N ASP A 186 -8.47 1.02 6.29
CA ASP A 186 -7.69 2.24 6.18
C ASP A 186 -7.90 3.18 7.37
N ALA A 187 -9.10 3.23 7.94
CA ALA A 187 -9.34 3.96 9.18
C ALA A 187 -8.50 3.41 10.35
N VAL A 188 -8.45 2.08 10.52
CA VAL A 188 -7.60 1.41 11.53
C VAL A 188 -6.13 1.67 11.26
N LEU A 189 -5.66 1.51 10.01
CA LEU A 189 -4.27 1.78 9.65
C LEU A 189 -3.88 3.22 9.94
N ALA A 190 -4.72 4.18 9.58
CA ALA A 190 -4.46 5.59 9.78
C ALA A 190 -4.42 5.95 11.27
N ASP A 191 -5.30 5.37 12.10
CA ASP A 191 -5.24 5.52 13.56
C ASP A 191 -3.93 4.99 14.14
N ARG A 192 -3.61 3.71 13.90
CA ARG A 192 -2.42 3.06 14.49
C ARG A 192 -1.12 3.68 14.00
N THR A 193 -1.07 4.07 12.73
CA THR A 193 0.12 4.71 12.14
C THR A 193 0.41 6.04 12.84
N ARG A 194 -0.62 6.87 13.05
CA ARG A 194 -0.46 8.15 13.76
C ARG A 194 -0.10 7.94 15.23
N ALA A 195 -0.71 6.95 15.90
CA ALA A 195 -0.38 6.61 17.28
C ALA A 195 1.09 6.20 17.46
N ALA A 196 1.69 5.58 16.44
CA ALA A 196 3.12 5.23 16.41
C ALA A 196 4.05 6.39 16.02
N GLY A 197 3.52 7.57 15.69
CA GLY A 197 4.30 8.72 15.21
C GLY A 197 4.80 8.58 13.76
N PHE A 198 4.25 7.64 13.00
CA PHE A 198 4.58 7.43 11.59
C PHE A 198 3.65 8.27 10.69
N THR A 199 4.02 8.38 9.41
CA THR A 199 3.19 9.08 8.41
C THR A 199 2.24 8.10 7.74
N TYR A 200 0.95 8.38 7.77
CA TYR A 200 -0.03 7.65 6.94
C TYR A 200 -0.25 8.38 5.61
N ARG A 201 -0.34 7.63 4.51
CA ARG A 201 -0.68 8.13 3.17
C ARG A 201 -1.90 7.39 2.64
N ASP A 202 -3.00 8.12 2.55
CA ASP A 202 -4.26 7.63 1.98
C ASP A 202 -4.14 7.53 0.45
N ALA A 203 -4.47 6.37 -0.11
CA ALA A 203 -4.44 6.13 -1.56
C ALA A 203 -5.77 6.44 -2.25
N ARG A 204 -6.90 6.44 -1.54
CA ARG A 204 -8.25 6.53 -2.12
C ARG A 204 -8.45 7.82 -2.90
N GLY A 205 -8.02 8.96 -2.33
CA GLY A 205 -8.10 10.25 -3.02
C GLY A 205 -7.29 10.31 -4.32
N ARG A 206 -6.14 9.61 -4.36
CA ARG A 206 -5.29 9.56 -5.56
C ARG A 206 -5.88 8.66 -6.65
N PHE A 207 -6.56 7.59 -6.26
CA PHE A 207 -7.17 6.59 -7.12
C PHE A 207 -8.63 6.89 -7.49
N ALA A 208 -9.21 7.98 -6.98
CA ALA A 208 -10.59 8.36 -7.26
C ALA A 208 -10.85 8.45 -8.78
N GLY A 209 -11.86 7.72 -9.25
CA GLY A 209 -12.20 7.63 -10.68
C GLY A 209 -11.40 6.60 -11.49
N HIS A 210 -10.49 5.86 -10.85
CA HIS A 210 -9.62 4.86 -11.48
C HIS A 210 -9.84 3.44 -10.94
N GLY A 211 -11.04 3.14 -10.44
CA GLY A 211 -11.43 1.80 -9.99
C GLY A 211 -11.46 0.77 -11.12
N ALA A 212 -11.60 -0.51 -10.78
CA ALA A 212 -11.43 -1.64 -11.70
C ALA A 212 -12.36 -1.66 -12.92
N CYS A 213 -13.53 -1.00 -12.82
CA CYS A 213 -14.51 -0.90 -13.91
C CYS A 213 -14.66 0.53 -14.46
N SER A 214 -13.77 1.44 -14.05
CA SER A 214 -13.73 2.78 -14.61
C SER A 214 -13.28 2.76 -16.07
N ARG A 215 -13.41 3.91 -16.75
CA ARG A 215 -12.93 4.09 -18.13
C ARG A 215 -11.40 4.17 -18.23
N ASP A 216 -10.73 4.46 -17.12
CA ASP A 216 -9.27 4.56 -17.01
C ASP A 216 -8.80 3.82 -15.76
N PRO A 217 -8.87 2.47 -15.74
CA PRO A 217 -8.67 1.69 -14.53
C PRO A 217 -7.20 1.69 -14.13
N TRP A 218 -6.92 1.97 -12.85
CA TRP A 218 -5.62 1.75 -12.20
C TRP A 218 -5.61 0.53 -11.30
N ILE A 219 -6.79 -0.08 -11.12
CA ILE A 219 -6.98 -1.37 -10.46
C ILE A 219 -7.31 -2.40 -11.52
N ASN A 220 -6.68 -3.57 -11.43
CA ASN A 220 -7.01 -4.70 -12.29
C ASN A 220 -8.40 -5.23 -11.97
N GLY A 221 -9.23 -5.47 -12.99
CA GLY A 221 -10.42 -6.31 -12.84
C GLY A 221 -10.08 -7.78 -12.57
N VAL A 222 -11.06 -8.68 -12.67
CA VAL A 222 -10.81 -10.13 -12.59
C VAL A 222 -9.81 -10.55 -13.68
N ARG A 223 -8.72 -11.22 -13.29
CA ARG A 223 -7.66 -11.69 -14.20
C ARG A 223 -7.59 -13.22 -14.22
N LEU A 224 -7.12 -13.80 -15.33
CA LEU A 224 -6.83 -15.24 -15.42
C LEU A 224 -5.76 -15.67 -14.42
N ALA A 225 -4.72 -14.84 -14.27
CA ALA A 225 -3.84 -14.91 -13.10
C ALA A 225 -4.59 -14.34 -11.89
N LEU A 226 -5.44 -15.18 -11.26
CA LEU A 226 -6.36 -14.74 -10.20
C LEU A 226 -5.68 -13.97 -9.07
N ARG A 227 -4.39 -14.24 -8.83
CA ARG A 227 -3.54 -13.55 -7.84
C ARG A 227 -3.34 -12.05 -8.13
N GLU A 228 -3.50 -11.61 -9.37
CA GLU A 228 -3.39 -10.20 -9.78
C GLU A 228 -4.72 -9.44 -9.72
N SER A 229 -5.84 -10.15 -9.50
CA SER A 229 -7.17 -9.52 -9.47
C SER A 229 -7.23 -8.46 -8.38
N TYR A 230 -7.82 -7.32 -8.70
CA TYR A 230 -8.02 -6.16 -7.82
C TYR A 230 -6.75 -5.56 -7.20
N HIS A 231 -5.58 -5.88 -7.76
CA HIS A 231 -4.36 -5.17 -7.43
C HIS A 231 -4.14 -3.98 -8.38
N PRO A 232 -3.30 -3.00 -8.01
CA PRO A 232 -2.92 -1.93 -8.92
C PRO A 232 -2.27 -2.50 -10.19
N ASN A 233 -2.54 -1.86 -11.32
CA ASN A 233 -1.78 -2.07 -12.55
C ASN A 233 -0.57 -1.13 -12.58
N GLU A 234 0.09 -1.04 -13.74
CA GLU A 234 1.30 -0.23 -13.89
C GLU A 234 1.06 1.26 -13.56
N GLU A 235 -0.06 1.80 -14.02
CA GLU A 235 -0.52 3.16 -13.80
C GLU A 235 -0.86 3.39 -12.33
N GLY A 236 -1.55 2.43 -11.69
CA GLY A 236 -1.83 2.47 -10.26
C GLY A 236 -0.56 2.46 -9.40
N TYR A 237 0.46 1.69 -9.77
CA TYR A 237 1.73 1.73 -9.07
C TYR A 237 2.51 3.04 -9.27
N ALA A 238 2.39 3.67 -10.44
CA ALA A 238 2.90 5.03 -10.65
C ALA A 238 2.15 6.05 -9.77
N ALA A 239 0.83 5.90 -9.61
CA ALA A 239 0.04 6.72 -8.72
C ALA A 239 0.43 6.54 -7.25
N TYR A 240 0.67 5.32 -6.80
CA TYR A 240 1.23 5.05 -5.47
C TYR A 240 2.58 5.72 -5.26
N ALA A 241 3.48 5.64 -6.25
CA ALA A 241 4.80 6.26 -6.15
C ALA A 241 4.71 7.79 -5.94
N SER A 242 3.67 8.44 -6.45
CA SER A 242 3.44 9.88 -6.25
C SER A 242 2.99 10.27 -4.82
N LEU A 243 2.71 9.29 -3.95
CA LEU A 243 2.36 9.54 -2.53
C LEU A 243 3.59 9.61 -1.61
N LEU A 244 4.76 9.24 -2.14
CA LEU A 244 6.05 9.26 -1.45
C LEU A 244 6.67 10.67 -1.47
N PRO A 245 7.71 10.95 -0.65
CA PRO A 245 8.35 12.27 -0.59
C PRO A 245 8.88 12.79 -1.92
#